data_AF-A0A2V7J888-F1
#
_entry.id   AF-A0A2V7J888-F1
#
_cell.length_a   1.000
_cell.length_b   1.000
_cell.length_c   1.000
_cell.angle_alpha   90.00
_cell.angle_beta   90.00
_cell.angle_gamma   90.00
#
_symmetry.space_group_name_H-M   'P 1'
#
loop_
_entity.id
_entity.type
_entity.pdbx_description
1 polymer ?
#
loop_
_entity_poly.entity_id
_entity_poly.type
_entity_poly.pdbx_seq_one_letter_code
_entity_poly.pdbx_strand_id
1 'polypeptide(L)' 'MRKLLLGAVAFVLVAPFLYMISVSFMGEAELLRWPPPLLPRAPTTANYTAMVEALPYGRVLLNTAIL' A
#
# COMPACT_ATOMS: atom_id res chain seq x y z
N MET A 1 -3.27 14.52 -28.19
CA MET A 1 -4.49 13.83 -27.70
C MET A 1 -4.23 12.36 -27.38
N ARG A 2 -3.76 11.50 -28.31
CA ARG A 2 -3.46 10.07 -28.04
C ARG A 2 -2.55 9.82 -26.82
N LYS A 3 -1.44 10.55 -26.69
CA LYS A 3 -0.51 10.42 -25.55
C LYS A 3 -1.16 10.79 -24.21
N LEU A 4 -2.05 11.79 -24.20
CA LEU A 4 -2.78 12.21 -22.99
C LEU A 4 -3.78 11.14 -22.56
N LEU A 5 -4.50 10.55 -23.52
CA LEU A 5 -5.43 9.44 -23.25
C LEU A 5 -4.69 8.23 -22.66
N LEU A 6 -3.56 7.85 -23.26
CA LEU A 6 -2.73 6.76 -22.75
C LEU A 6 -2.20 7.06 -21.34
N GLY A 7 -1.78 8.29 -21.08
CA GLY A 7 -1.35 8.73 -19.74
C GLY A 7 -2.47 8.64 -18.71
N ALA A 8 -3.68 9.05 -19.05
CA ALA A 8 -4.84 8.97 -18.15
C ALA A 8 -5.20 7.51 -17.82
N VAL A 9 -5.21 6.63 -18.82
CA VAL A 9 -5.46 5.19 -18.61
C VAL A 9 -4.37 4.57 -17.73
N ALA A 10 -3.10 4.88 -17.99
CA ALA A 10 -2.00 4.42 -17.15
C ALA A 10 -2.14 4.91 -15.69
N PHE A 11 -2.52 6.16 -15.48
CA PHE A 11 -2.75 6.70 -14.14
C PHE A 11 -3.88 5.96 -13.41
N VAL A 12 -5.02 5.71 -14.07
CA VAL A 12 -6.13 4.96 -13.49
C VAL A 12 -5.71 3.53 -13.10
N LEU A 13 -4.88 2.88 -13.92
CA LEU A 13 -4.35 1.55 -13.63
C LEU A 13 -3.40 1.53 -12.42
N VAL A 14 -2.58 2.58 -12.25
CA VAL A 14 -1.58 2.67 -11.18
C VAL A 14 -2.16 3.24 -9.88
N ALA A 15 -3.23 4.04 -9.96
CA ALA A 15 -3.90 4.67 -8.82
C ALA A 15 -4.21 3.72 -7.63
N PRO A 16 -4.79 2.52 -7.82
CA PRO A 16 -5.04 1.62 -6.70
C PRO A 16 -3.76 1.16 -6.00
N PHE A 17 -2.66 0.96 -6.74
CA PHE A 17 -1.37 0.60 -6.15
C PHE A 17 -0.75 1.76 -5.36
N LEU A 18 -0.90 3.00 -5.85
CA LEU A 18 -0.51 4.18 -5.09
C LEU A 18 -1.32 4.32 -3.79
N TYR A 19 -2.61 4.02 -3.85
CA TYR A 19 -3.45 3.99 -2.66
C TYR A 19 -3.02 2.88 -1.68
N MET A 20 -2.66 1.68 -2.16
CA MET A 20 -2.13 0.62 -1.28
C MET A 20 -0.85 1.04 -0.56
N ILE A 21 0.06 1.74 -1.25
CA ILE A 21 1.28 2.31 -0.64
C ILE A 21 0.90 3.36 0.40
N SER A 22 -0.06 4.23 0.11
CA SER A 22 -0.53 5.23 1.07
C SER A 22 -1.09 4.58 2.34
N VAL A 23 -1.98 3.59 2.17
CA VAL A 23 -2.62 2.82 3.24
C VAL A 23 -1.61 2.07 4.10
N SER A 24 -0.51 1.57 3.52
CA SER A 24 0.51 0.85 4.31
C SER A 24 1.22 1.73 5.34
N PHE A 25 1.21 3.05 5.15
CA PHE A 25 1.74 4.04 6.12
C PHE A 25 0.67 4.68 7.01
N MET A 26 -0.60 4.29 6.92
CA MET A 26 -1.67 4.81 7.78
C MET A 26 -1.69 4.10 9.13
N GLY A 27 -1.97 4.84 10.20
CA GLY A 27 -2.24 4.27 11.52
C GLY A 27 -3.62 3.64 11.61
N GLU A 28 -3.84 2.78 12.61
CA GLU A 28 -5.08 2.01 12.79
C GLU A 28 -6.35 2.88 12.81
N ALA A 29 -6.32 4.03 13.50
CA ALA A 29 -7.46 4.94 13.56
C ALA A 29 -7.80 5.58 12.20
N GLU A 30 -6.83 5.75 11.30
CA GLU A 30 -7.07 6.24 9.94
C GLU A 30 -7.69 5.16 9.05
N LEU A 31 -7.27 3.90 9.22
CA LEU A 31 -7.81 2.74 8.50
C LEU A 31 -9.27 2.45 8.86
N LEU A 32 -9.64 2.64 10.12
CA LEU A 32 -11.00 2.41 10.63
C LEU A 32 -11.98 3.55 10.33
N ARG A 33 -11.50 4.68 9.79
CA ARG A 33 -12.33 5.84 9.49
C ARG A 33 -13.00 5.71 8.12
N TRP A 34 -14.28 6.09 8.04
CA TRP A 34 -14.98 6.23 6.76
C TRP A 34 -15.33 7.70 6.45
N PRO A 35 -15.05 8.22 5.25
CA PRO A 35 -14.21 7.60 4.23
C PRO A 35 -12.73 7.56 4.65
N PRO A 36 -11.96 6.53 4.25
CA PRO A 36 -10.53 6.50 4.49
C PRO A 36 -9.84 7.65 3.73
N PRO A 37 -8.82 8.29 4.32
CA PRO A 37 -8.11 9.36 3.65
C PRO A 37 -7.30 8.81 2.46
N LEU A 38 -7.07 9.62 1.42
CA LEU A 38 -6.23 9.21 0.29
C LEU A 38 -4.73 9.18 0.64
N LEU A 39 -4.30 10.03 1.57
CA LEU A 39 -2.92 10.15 2.06
C LEU A 39 -2.90 10.06 3.59
N PRO A 40 -1.88 9.43 4.19
CA PRO A 40 -1.75 9.35 5.64
C PRO A 40 -1.63 10.76 6.23
N ARG A 41 -2.33 11.01 7.34
CA ARG A 41 -2.20 12.31 8.03
C ARG A 41 -0.95 12.34 8.91
N ALA A 42 -0.66 11.22 9.54
CA ALA A 42 0.56 10.99 10.29
C ALA A 42 1.22 9.68 9.82
N PRO A 43 2.13 9.74 8.82
CA PRO A 43 2.80 8.55 8.28
C PRO A 43 3.54 7.77 9.37
N THR A 44 3.38 6.46 9.38
CA THR A 44 4.03 5.56 10.34
C THR A 44 4.50 4.27 9.69
N THR A 45 5.54 3.65 10.24
CA THR A 45 6.01 2.32 9.83
C THR A 45 5.51 1.20 10.75
N ALA A 46 4.62 1.50 11.70
CA ALA A 46 4.14 0.54 12.70
C ALA A 46 3.56 -0.73 12.09
N ASN A 47 2.86 -0.64 10.95
CA ASN A 47 2.32 -1.80 10.24
C ASN A 47 3.43 -2.76 9.77
N TYR A 48 4.57 -2.24 9.34
CA TYR A 48 5.72 -3.07 8.92
C TYR A 48 6.41 -3.73 10.11
N THR A 49 6.55 -3.02 11.24
CA THR A 49 7.07 -3.59 12.47
C THR A 49 6.16 -4.70 12.99
N ALA A 50 4.85 -4.45 13.07
CA ALA A 50 3.86 -5.47 13.46
C ALA A 50 3.88 -6.68 12.51
N MET A 51 4.05 -6.47 11.20
CA MET A 51 4.16 -7.53 10.20
C MET A 51 5.35 -8.46 10.49
N VAL A 52 6.55 -7.92 10.70
CA VAL A 52 7.76 -8.74 10.94
C VAL A 52 7.77 -9.40 12.31
N GLU A 53 7.07 -8.82 13.29
CA GLU A 53 6.87 -9.44 14.61
C GLU A 53 5.84 -10.57 14.57
N ALA A 54 4.79 -10.44 13.75
CA ALA A 54 3.73 -11.44 13.64
C ALA A 54 4.18 -12.73 12.93
N LEU A 55 5.04 -12.62 11.90
CA LEU A 55 5.51 -13.75 11.12
C LEU A 55 6.97 -13.56 10.68
N PRO A 56 7.74 -14.65 10.49
CA PRO A 56 9.08 -14.58 9.91
C PRO A 56 9.00 -14.30 8.40
N TYR A 57 8.60 -13.08 8.03
CA TYR A 57 8.27 -12.70 6.65
C TYR A 57 9.40 -12.93 5.65
N GLY A 58 10.67 -12.83 6.09
CA GLY A 58 11.80 -13.18 5.24
C GLY A 58 11.73 -14.64 4.77
N ARG A 59 11.36 -15.59 5.64
CA ARG A 59 11.17 -17.00 5.26
C ARG A 59 9.93 -17.19 4.38
N VAL A 60 8.84 -16.47 4.69
CA VAL A 60 7.61 -16.53 3.88
C VAL A 60 7.90 -16.11 2.44
N LEU A 61 8.57 -14.97 2.25
CA LEU A 61 8.94 -14.46 0.92
C LEU A 61 9.90 -15.39 0.19
N LEU A 62 10.90 -15.95 0.88
CA LEU A 62 11.82 -16.92 0.26
C LEU A 62 11.10 -18.19 -0.18
N ASN A 63 10.20 -18.71 0.64
CA ASN A 63 9.41 -19.89 0.27
C ASN A 63 8.55 -19.58 -0.97
N THR A 64 7.86 -18.45 -1.02
CA THR A 64 7.05 -18.03 -2.18
C THR A 64 7.88 -17.76 -3.44
N ALA A 65 9.14 -17.35 -3.32
CA ALA A 65 10.00 -17.08 -4.47
C ALA A 65 10.61 -18.36 -5.07
N ILE A 66 10.77 -19.43 -4.27
CA ILE A 66 11.44 -20.67 -4.67
C ILE A 66 10.45 -21.76 -5.06
N LEU A 67 9.34 -21.89 -4.32
CA LEU A 67 8.30 -22.92 -4.50
C LEU A 67 7.22 -22.43 -5.47
#